data_AF-A0A0R3MT46-F1
#
_entry.id   AF-A0A0R3MT46-F1
#
_cell.length_a   1.000
_cell.length_b   1.000
_cell.length_c   1.000
_cell.angle_alpha   90.00
_cell.angle_beta   90.00
_cell.angle_gamma   90.00
#
_symmetry.space_group_name_H-M   'P 1'
#
loop_
_entity.id
_entity.type
_entity.pdbx_description
1 polymer ?
#
loop_
_entity_poly.entity_id
_entity_poly.type
_entity_poly.pdbx_seq_one_letter_code
_entity_poly.pdbx_strand_id
1 'polypeptide(L)'
;MIGRQRAGQLAPSDTAQALQAARGCPDAWYRVQALASVAEYADRSVALSILEEAAREAQSCHDAYGTVAVMAWPIGVAFRQGQLAFAGRELKKCLDRASEIEPRASQAYALEILWHACFVEHPSHANAVWRRILELCHPDSSWRAARLYLHIAEIQHGHNRSAAAVIRAMPPGKARSWLERRFGLA
;
A
#
# COMPACT_ATOMS: atom_id res chain seq x y z
N MET A 1 -13.57 13.53 -8.02
CA MET A 1 -12.30 13.60 -8.78
C MET A 1 -11.64 14.97 -8.73
N ILE A 2 -12.38 16.08 -8.92
CA ILE A 2 -11.85 17.46 -8.94
C ILE A 2 -11.02 17.82 -7.70
N GLY A 3 -11.48 17.48 -6.48
CA GLY A 3 -10.77 17.84 -5.25
C GLY A 3 -9.39 17.19 -5.10
N ARG A 4 -9.22 15.92 -5.51
CA ARG A 4 -7.93 15.21 -5.43
C ARG A 4 -6.88 15.85 -6.33
N GLN A 5 -7.25 16.11 -7.58
CA GLN A 5 -6.35 16.73 -8.54
C GLN A 5 -5.96 18.15 -8.09
N ARG A 6 -6.94 18.93 -7.64
CA ARG A 6 -6.70 20.29 -7.12
C ARG A 6 -5.80 20.29 -5.89
N ALA A 7 -6.02 19.37 -4.94
CA ALA A 7 -5.15 19.23 -3.77
C ALA A 7 -3.70 18.91 -4.18
N GLY A 8 -3.49 17.96 -5.10
CA GLY A 8 -2.15 17.62 -5.59
C GLY A 8 -1.45 18.77 -6.32
N GLN A 9 -2.18 19.61 -7.05
CA GLN A 9 -1.63 20.79 -7.72
C GLN A 9 -1.22 21.89 -6.75
N LEU A 10 -2.00 22.09 -5.68
CA LEU A 10 -1.76 23.16 -4.70
C LEU A 10 -0.73 22.78 -3.64
N ALA A 11 -0.60 21.49 -3.29
CA ALA A 11 0.20 21.05 -2.14
C ALA A 11 1.65 21.57 -2.13
N PRO A 12 2.40 21.62 -3.26
CA PRO A 12 3.76 22.13 -3.25
C PRO A 12 3.90 23.64 -2.96
N SER A 13 2.85 24.44 -3.20
CA SER A 13 2.91 25.92 -3.13
C SER A 13 2.00 26.52 -2.06
N ASP A 14 0.91 25.85 -1.70
CA ASP A 14 -0.09 26.30 -0.75
C ASP A 14 -0.76 25.10 -0.07
N THR A 15 -0.11 24.59 0.97
CA THR A 15 -0.57 23.43 1.74
C THR A 15 -1.92 23.69 2.41
N ALA A 16 -2.22 24.94 2.78
CA ALA A 16 -3.48 25.30 3.43
C ALA A 16 -4.66 25.19 2.45
N GLN A 17 -4.56 25.78 1.25
CA GLN A 17 -5.59 25.63 0.22
C GLN A 17 -5.69 24.19 -0.30
N ALA A 18 -4.56 23.48 -0.40
CA ALA A 18 -4.55 22.08 -0.79
C ALA A 18 -5.33 21.21 0.22
N LEU A 19 -5.17 21.48 1.53
CA LEU A 19 -5.90 20.79 2.58
C LEU A 19 -7.41 21.03 2.49
N GLN A 20 -7.84 22.26 2.20
CA GLN A 20 -9.26 22.56 1.98
C GLN A 20 -9.81 21.83 0.75
N ALA A 21 -9.05 21.78 -0.34
CA ALA A 21 -9.43 21.03 -1.53
C ALA A 21 -9.52 19.52 -1.27
N ALA A 22 -8.61 18.97 -0.47
CA ALA A 22 -8.62 17.57 -0.05
C ALA A 22 -9.88 17.25 0.77
N ARG A 23 -10.20 18.06 1.78
CA ARG A 23 -11.40 17.90 2.62
C ARG A 23 -12.70 18.01 1.84
N GLY A 24 -12.73 18.85 0.80
CA GLY A 24 -13.87 18.97 -0.12
C GLY A 24 -14.09 17.76 -1.04
N CYS A 25 -13.24 16.73 -1.01
CA CYS A 25 -13.47 15.50 -1.78
C CYS A 25 -14.63 14.70 -1.17
N PRO A 26 -15.74 14.44 -1.90
CA PRO A 26 -16.90 13.74 -1.34
C PRO A 26 -16.61 12.25 -1.09
N ASP A 27 -15.88 11.63 -2.01
CA ASP A 27 -15.53 10.21 -1.95
C ASP A 27 -14.32 9.99 -1.03
N ALA A 28 -14.46 9.06 -0.08
CA ALA A 28 -13.46 8.78 0.95
C ALA A 28 -12.13 8.31 0.34
N TRP A 29 -12.20 7.45 -0.68
CA TRP A 29 -11.01 6.92 -1.35
C TRP A 29 -10.17 8.05 -1.95
N TYR A 30 -10.79 8.98 -2.67
CA TYR A 30 -10.09 10.13 -3.22
C TYR A 30 -9.67 11.15 -2.16
N ARG A 31 -10.46 11.33 -1.10
CA ARG A 31 -10.14 12.24 0.01
C ARG A 31 -8.89 11.81 0.75
N VAL A 32 -8.75 10.53 1.10
CA VAL A 32 -7.56 10.00 1.77
C VAL A 32 -6.30 10.18 0.93
N GLN A 33 -6.38 9.90 -0.38
CA GLN A 33 -5.25 10.12 -1.29
C GLN A 33 -4.88 11.60 -1.41
N ALA A 34 -5.87 12.48 -1.44
CA ALA A 34 -5.65 13.92 -1.45
C ALA A 34 -4.97 14.38 -0.16
N LEU A 35 -5.46 13.96 1.01
CA LEU A 35 -4.86 14.27 2.31
C LEU A 35 -3.42 13.77 2.40
N ALA A 36 -3.12 12.54 1.96
CA ALA A 36 -1.76 12.03 1.91
C ALA A 36 -0.86 12.87 1.00
N SER A 37 -1.37 13.30 -0.17
CA SER A 37 -0.63 14.20 -1.07
C SER A 37 -0.34 15.54 -0.40
N VAL A 38 -1.25 16.09 0.40
CA VAL A 38 -0.99 17.34 1.15
C VAL A 38 0.05 17.11 2.25
N ALA A 39 -0.05 16.00 3.00
CA ALA A 39 0.90 15.66 4.06
C ALA A 39 2.33 15.47 3.56
N GLU A 40 2.52 15.11 2.28
CA GLU A 40 3.84 14.98 1.66
C GLU A 40 4.59 16.32 1.60
N TYR A 41 3.88 17.43 1.38
CA TYR A 41 4.48 18.78 1.27
C TYR A 41 4.35 19.61 2.55
N ALA A 42 3.60 19.12 3.54
CA ALA A 42 3.42 19.82 4.80
C ALA A 42 4.65 19.70 5.72
N ASP A 43 4.84 20.69 6.59
CA ASP A 43 5.79 20.61 7.69
C ASP A 43 5.53 19.37 8.54
N ARG A 44 6.60 18.75 9.07
CA ARG A 44 6.50 17.47 9.79
C ARG A 44 5.46 17.47 10.92
N SER A 45 5.33 18.57 11.67
CA SER A 45 4.36 18.72 12.76
C SER A 45 2.91 18.73 12.25
N VAL A 46 2.67 19.32 11.08
CA VAL A 46 1.35 19.40 10.43
C VAL A 46 1.06 18.11 9.66
N ALA A 47 2.05 17.52 9.02
CA ALA A 47 1.91 16.27 8.26
C ALA A 47 1.30 15.15 9.13
N LEU A 48 1.72 15.02 10.39
CA LEU A 48 1.16 14.01 11.28
C LEU A 48 -0.35 14.20 11.50
N SER A 49 -0.82 15.44 11.71
CA SER A 49 -2.25 15.68 11.93
C SER A 49 -3.08 15.40 10.68
N ILE A 50 -2.55 15.71 9.50
CA ILE A 50 -3.18 15.38 8.20
C ILE A 50 -3.21 13.86 7.98
N LEU A 51 -2.14 13.15 8.34
CA LEU A 51 -2.09 11.69 8.25
C LEU A 51 -3.08 11.02 9.20
N GLU A 52 -3.23 11.53 10.43
CA GLU A 52 -4.26 11.07 11.38
C GLU A 52 -5.67 11.34 10.86
N GLU A 53 -5.89 12.47 10.17
CA GLU A 53 -7.15 12.75 9.46
C GLU A 53 -7.38 11.74 8.33
N ALA A 54 -6.38 11.49 7.49
CA ALA A 54 -6.46 10.52 6.40
C ALA A 54 -6.80 9.10 6.92
N ALA A 55 -6.22 8.69 8.05
CA ALA A 55 -6.52 7.39 8.67
C ALA A 55 -7.96 7.29 9.17
N ARG A 56 -8.53 8.37 9.73
CA ARG A 56 -9.95 8.44 10.10
C ARG A 56 -10.85 8.38 8.87
N GLU A 57 -10.53 9.16 7.84
CA GLU A 57 -11.31 9.19 6.60
C GLU A 57 -11.30 7.86 5.84
N ALA A 58 -10.23 7.07 5.96
CA ALA A 58 -10.16 5.73 5.38
C ALA A 58 -11.25 4.79 5.92
N GLN A 59 -11.71 4.98 7.17
CA GLN A 59 -12.80 4.18 7.75
C GLN A 59 -14.16 4.48 7.11
N SER A 60 -14.29 5.58 6.38
CA SER A 60 -15.48 5.93 5.61
C SER A 60 -15.51 5.25 4.23
N CYS A 61 -14.51 4.43 3.89
CA CYS A 61 -14.57 3.58 2.71
C CYS A 61 -15.66 2.51 2.85
N HIS A 62 -16.21 2.08 1.72
CA HIS A 62 -17.35 1.17 1.69
C HIS A 62 -17.06 -0.21 2.32
N ASP A 63 -15.83 -0.71 2.20
CA ASP A 63 -15.45 -2.05 2.60
C ASP A 63 -14.00 -2.12 3.12
N ALA A 64 -13.62 -3.33 3.58
CA ALA A 64 -12.27 -3.62 4.05
C ALA A 64 -11.21 -3.45 2.96
N TYR A 65 -11.54 -3.77 1.70
CA TYR A 65 -10.65 -3.56 0.56
C TYR A 65 -10.32 -2.08 0.40
N GLY A 66 -11.33 -1.23 0.34
CA GLY A 66 -11.23 0.21 0.22
C GLY A 66 -10.37 0.79 1.34
N THR A 67 -10.66 0.38 2.58
CA THR A 67 -9.93 0.82 3.77
C THR A 67 -8.45 0.44 3.70
N VAL A 68 -8.13 -0.84 3.47
CA VAL A 68 -6.73 -1.32 3.49
C VAL A 68 -5.93 -0.79 2.32
N ALA A 69 -6.51 -0.81 1.11
CA ALA A 69 -5.79 -0.37 -0.08
C ALA A 69 -5.53 1.14 -0.07
N VAL A 70 -6.51 1.97 0.35
CA VAL A 70 -6.32 3.43 0.38
C VAL A 70 -5.32 3.88 1.44
N MET A 71 -5.14 3.10 2.52
CA MET A 71 -4.16 3.39 3.57
C MET A 71 -2.70 3.27 3.10
N ALA A 72 -2.43 2.65 1.95
CA ALA A 72 -1.08 2.61 1.39
C ALA A 72 -0.51 4.02 1.13
N TRP A 73 -1.33 4.99 0.76
CA TRP A 73 -0.91 6.38 0.52
C TRP A 73 -0.40 7.07 1.80
N PRO A 74 -1.22 7.21 2.88
CA PRO A 74 -0.75 7.84 4.10
C PRO A 74 0.37 7.05 4.78
N ILE A 75 0.38 5.71 4.71
CA ILE A 75 1.48 4.90 5.28
C ILE A 75 2.80 5.16 4.55
N GLY A 76 2.79 5.22 3.20
CA GLY A 76 3.99 5.54 2.42
C GLY A 76 4.53 6.93 2.76
N VAL A 77 3.66 7.94 2.79
CA VAL A 77 4.04 9.31 3.17
C VAL A 77 4.58 9.36 4.60
N ALA A 78 3.97 8.62 5.54
CA ALA A 78 4.44 8.56 6.91
C ALA A 78 5.85 7.99 7.02
N PHE A 79 6.18 6.92 6.28
CA PHE A 79 7.55 6.40 6.22
C PHE A 79 8.52 7.44 5.66
N ARG A 80 8.18 8.09 4.55
CA ARG A 80 9.01 9.14 3.92
C ARG A 80 9.30 10.31 4.85
N GLN A 81 8.29 10.75 5.60
CA GLN A 81 8.38 11.88 6.53
C GLN A 81 9.00 11.51 7.90
N GLY A 82 9.33 10.23 8.12
CA GLY A 82 9.88 9.74 9.40
C GLY A 82 8.84 9.61 10.52
N GLN A 83 7.54 9.57 10.19
CA GLN A 83 6.43 9.38 11.12
C GLN A 83 6.24 7.90 11.47
N LEU A 84 7.30 7.25 11.96
CA LEU A 84 7.38 5.79 12.12
C LEU A 84 6.33 5.21 13.07
N ALA A 85 5.98 5.95 14.13
CA ALA A 85 4.96 5.52 15.10
C ALA A 85 3.57 5.44 14.46
N PHE A 86 3.20 6.42 13.64
CA PHE A 86 1.96 6.40 12.86
C PHE A 86 1.99 5.26 11.85
N ALA A 87 3.06 5.17 11.05
CA ALA A 87 3.18 4.18 9.98
C ALA A 87 3.05 2.75 10.52
N GLY A 88 3.77 2.41 11.60
CA GLY A 88 3.72 1.08 12.20
C GLY A 88 2.35 0.73 12.79
N ARG A 89 1.69 1.68 13.46
CA ARG A 89 0.36 1.48 14.06
C ARG A 89 -0.70 1.25 13.00
N GLU A 90 -0.76 2.10 11.98
CA GLU A 90 -1.76 1.99 10.92
C GLU A 90 -1.50 0.80 10.00
N LEU A 91 -0.22 0.49 9.73
CA LEU A 91 0.16 -0.72 9.00
C LEU A 91 -0.34 -1.97 9.73
N LYS A 92 -0.12 -2.07 11.05
CA LYS A 92 -0.63 -3.21 11.84
C LYS A 92 -2.15 -3.36 11.71
N LYS A 93 -2.91 -2.26 11.85
CA LYS A 93 -4.38 -2.30 11.69
C LYS A 93 -4.79 -2.78 10.29
N CYS A 94 -4.09 -2.33 9.24
CA CYS A 94 -4.36 -2.75 7.87
C CYS A 94 -4.11 -4.26 7.68
N LEU A 95 -3.02 -4.78 8.24
CA LEU A 95 -2.68 -6.21 8.15
C LEU A 95 -3.64 -7.10 8.95
N ASP A 96 -4.08 -6.63 10.12
CA ASP A 96 -5.11 -7.29 10.93
C ASP A 96 -6.42 -7.38 10.13
N ARG A 97 -6.80 -6.30 9.44
CA ARG A 97 -8.03 -6.22 8.64
C ARG A 97 -7.98 -6.93 7.29
N ALA A 98 -6.80 -7.21 6.76
CA ALA A 98 -6.65 -7.79 5.42
C ALA A 98 -7.37 -9.15 5.24
N SER A 99 -7.57 -9.93 6.32
CA SER A 99 -8.31 -11.20 6.28
C SER A 99 -9.82 -11.03 6.05
N GLU A 100 -10.38 -9.84 6.24
CA GLU A 100 -11.79 -9.54 5.99
C GLU A 100 -12.09 -9.27 4.51
N ILE A 101 -11.05 -9.13 3.67
CA ILE A 101 -11.19 -8.73 2.28
C ILE A 101 -11.62 -9.93 1.42
N GLU A 102 -12.79 -9.82 0.82
CA GLU A 102 -13.25 -10.70 -0.26
C GLU A 102 -13.62 -9.86 -1.51
N PRO A 103 -13.48 -10.42 -2.73
CA PRO A 103 -12.90 -11.73 -3.04
C PRO A 103 -11.38 -11.76 -2.81
N ARG A 104 -10.80 -12.97 -2.70
CA ARG A 104 -9.32 -13.19 -2.63
C ARG A 104 -8.49 -12.40 -3.63
N ALA A 105 -9.02 -12.12 -4.82
CA ALA A 105 -8.34 -11.28 -5.81
C ALA A 105 -8.19 -9.81 -5.34
N SER A 106 -9.18 -9.26 -4.65
CA SER A 106 -9.13 -7.92 -4.05
C SER A 106 -8.18 -7.89 -2.86
N GLN A 107 -8.15 -8.97 -2.06
CA GLN A 107 -7.21 -9.12 -0.94
C GLN A 107 -5.76 -9.08 -1.43
N ALA A 108 -5.43 -9.87 -2.46
CA ALA A 108 -4.11 -9.88 -3.07
C ALA A 108 -3.71 -8.49 -3.58
N TYR A 109 -4.65 -7.77 -4.21
CA TYR A 109 -4.38 -6.43 -4.73
C TYR A 109 -4.16 -5.39 -3.62
N ALA A 110 -4.97 -5.41 -2.57
CA ALA A 110 -4.81 -4.48 -1.45
C ALA A 110 -3.44 -4.66 -0.77
N LEU A 111 -3.03 -5.91 -0.56
CA LEU A 111 -1.72 -6.23 0.00
C LEU A 111 -0.58 -5.89 -0.97
N GLU A 112 -0.78 -6.00 -2.28
CA GLU A 112 0.18 -5.55 -3.29
C GLU A 112 0.48 -4.06 -3.18
N ILE A 113 -0.57 -3.23 -3.16
CA ILE A 113 -0.45 -1.77 -3.09
C ILE A 113 0.25 -1.37 -1.78
N LEU A 114 -0.15 -2.00 -0.67
CA LEU A 114 0.45 -1.75 0.63
C LEU A 114 1.92 -2.18 0.69
N TRP A 115 2.26 -3.32 0.09
CA TRP A 115 3.64 -3.80 0.00
C TRP A 115 4.50 -2.81 -0.79
N HIS A 116 4.02 -2.33 -1.94
CA HIS A 116 4.74 -1.38 -2.79
C HIS A 116 5.01 -0.06 -2.03
N ALA A 117 3.99 0.50 -1.38
CA ALA A 117 4.12 1.73 -0.60
C ALA A 117 5.17 1.61 0.53
N CYS A 118 5.27 0.45 1.16
CA CYS A 118 6.29 0.21 2.18
C CYS A 118 7.68 -0.03 1.57
N PHE A 119 7.75 -0.80 0.48
CA PHE A 119 9.01 -1.25 -0.13
C PHE A 119 9.80 -0.10 -0.75
N VAL A 120 9.13 0.83 -1.43
CA VAL A 120 9.75 1.98 -2.10
C VAL A 120 10.54 2.84 -1.12
N GLU A 121 10.03 3.03 0.11
CA GLU A 121 10.70 3.82 1.13
C GLU A 121 11.88 3.08 1.76
N HIS A 122 11.66 1.84 2.20
CA HIS A 122 12.75 0.95 2.63
C HIS A 122 12.30 -0.52 2.60
N PRO A 123 13.09 -1.46 2.04
CA PRO A 123 12.67 -2.85 1.92
C PRO A 123 12.24 -3.52 3.24
N SER A 124 12.82 -3.11 4.38
CA SER A 124 12.44 -3.66 5.68
C SER A 124 11.02 -3.29 6.13
N HIS A 125 10.48 -2.14 5.67
CA HIS A 125 9.10 -1.73 5.99
C HIS A 125 8.08 -2.70 5.39
N ALA A 126 8.41 -3.31 4.25
CA ALA A 126 7.54 -4.26 3.56
C ALA A 126 7.55 -5.67 4.19
N ASN A 127 8.42 -5.97 5.16
CA ASN A 127 8.54 -7.31 5.75
C ASN A 127 7.26 -7.80 6.43
N ALA A 128 6.53 -6.91 7.11
CA ALA A 128 5.27 -7.26 7.74
C ALA A 128 4.18 -7.56 6.70
N VAL A 129 4.12 -6.77 5.63
CA VAL A 129 3.20 -7.01 4.51
C VAL A 129 3.54 -8.31 3.79
N TRP A 130 4.83 -8.58 3.56
CA TRP A 130 5.29 -9.80 2.91
C TRP A 130 4.88 -11.06 3.68
N ARG A 131 5.05 -11.08 5.00
CA ARG A 131 4.56 -12.19 5.84
C ARG A 131 3.05 -12.37 5.70
N ARG A 132 2.29 -11.29 5.69
CA ARG A 132 0.84 -11.35 5.53
C ARG A 132 0.40 -11.84 4.15
N ILE A 133 1.14 -11.48 3.10
CA ILE A 133 0.94 -12.00 1.73
C ILE A 133 1.12 -13.52 1.71
N LEU A 134 2.20 -14.03 2.32
CA LEU A 134 2.45 -15.48 2.38
C LEU A 134 1.35 -16.24 3.14
N GLU A 135 0.78 -15.63 4.18
CA GLU A 135 -0.30 -16.22 4.98
C GLU A 135 -1.64 -16.24 4.25
N LEU A 136 -2.00 -15.14 3.58
CA LEU A 136 -3.36 -14.95 3.05
C LEU A 136 -3.49 -15.25 1.55
N CYS A 137 -2.43 -15.04 0.78
CA CYS A 137 -2.50 -15.08 -0.68
C CYS A 137 -1.85 -16.35 -1.24
N HIS A 138 -2.64 -17.42 -1.39
CA HIS A 138 -2.18 -18.58 -2.13
C HIS A 138 -2.01 -18.24 -3.62
N PRO A 139 -0.85 -18.49 -4.25
CA PRO A 139 -0.56 -18.00 -5.60
C PRO A 139 -1.50 -18.58 -6.67
N ASP A 140 -2.04 -19.79 -6.45
CA ASP A 140 -3.00 -20.43 -7.36
C ASP A 140 -4.48 -20.07 -7.07
N SER A 141 -4.79 -19.25 -6.05
CA SER A 141 -6.19 -18.95 -5.72
C SER A 141 -6.85 -17.92 -6.65
N SER A 142 -6.06 -17.13 -7.37
CA SER A 142 -6.54 -16.22 -8.42
C SER A 142 -5.38 -15.81 -9.31
N TRP A 143 -5.67 -15.40 -10.55
CA TRP A 143 -4.65 -14.84 -11.43
C TRP A 143 -3.95 -13.61 -10.83
N ARG A 144 -4.66 -12.84 -9.99
CA ARG A 144 -4.10 -11.66 -9.32
C ARG A 144 -3.16 -12.03 -8.17
N ALA A 145 -3.41 -13.14 -7.47
CA ALA A 145 -2.47 -13.69 -6.50
C ALA A 145 -1.17 -14.14 -7.18
N ALA A 146 -1.25 -14.86 -8.30
CA ALA A 146 -0.06 -15.21 -9.08
C ALA A 146 0.71 -13.97 -9.55
N ARG A 147 0.00 -12.94 -10.02
CA ARG A 147 0.60 -11.68 -10.49
C ARG A 147 1.27 -10.87 -9.37
N LEU A 148 0.71 -10.87 -8.16
CA LEU A 148 1.33 -10.27 -6.97
C LEU A 148 2.74 -10.83 -6.75
N TYR A 149 2.91 -12.15 -6.76
CA TYR A 149 4.22 -12.78 -6.56
C TYR A 149 5.18 -12.49 -7.72
N LEU A 150 4.68 -12.50 -8.96
CA LEU A 150 5.48 -12.09 -10.12
C LEU A 150 6.02 -10.67 -9.93
N HIS A 151 5.15 -9.70 -9.62
CA HIS A 151 5.54 -8.30 -9.48
C HIS A 151 6.54 -8.11 -8.34
N ILE A 152 6.33 -8.77 -7.19
CA ILE A 152 7.29 -8.72 -6.08
C ILE A 152 8.64 -9.31 -6.49
N ALA A 153 8.66 -10.43 -7.23
CA ALA A 153 9.89 -11.04 -7.73
C ALA A 153 10.62 -10.12 -8.73
N GLU A 154 9.89 -9.51 -9.65
CA GLU A 154 10.44 -8.56 -10.65
C GLU A 154 11.02 -7.30 -9.98
N ILE A 155 10.29 -6.71 -9.02
CA ILE A 155 10.77 -5.56 -8.26
C ILE A 155 12.03 -5.93 -7.47
N GLN A 156 12.02 -7.05 -6.74
CA GLN A 156 13.21 -7.46 -6.00
C GLN A 156 14.40 -7.74 -6.93
N HIS A 157 14.18 -8.37 -8.08
CA HIS A 157 15.23 -8.58 -9.08
C HIS A 157 15.85 -7.27 -9.56
N GLY A 158 15.01 -6.28 -9.92
CA GLY A 158 15.45 -4.96 -10.36
C GLY A 158 16.24 -4.18 -9.30
N HIS A 159 15.99 -4.43 -8.02
CA HIS A 159 16.73 -3.85 -6.90
C HIS A 159 17.97 -4.67 -6.48
N ASN A 160 18.51 -5.52 -7.37
CA ASN A 160 19.62 -6.45 -7.08
C ASN A 160 19.38 -7.38 -5.87
N ARG A 161 18.11 -7.67 -5.58
CA ARG A 161 17.68 -8.64 -4.57
C ARG A 161 17.25 -9.95 -5.26
N SER A 162 17.12 -11.01 -4.47
CA SER A 162 16.89 -12.35 -5.00
C SER A 162 15.42 -12.60 -5.32
N ALA A 163 15.05 -12.59 -6.61
CA ALA A 163 13.78 -13.15 -7.06
C ALA A 163 13.60 -14.61 -6.60
N ALA A 164 14.71 -15.37 -6.54
CA ALA A 164 14.70 -16.73 -6.04
C ALA A 164 14.27 -16.84 -4.57
N ALA A 165 14.56 -15.84 -3.73
CA ALA A 165 14.08 -15.82 -2.35
C ALA A 165 12.56 -15.64 -2.28
N VAL A 166 11.99 -14.78 -3.12
CA VAL A 166 10.53 -14.62 -3.26
C VAL A 166 9.89 -15.94 -3.68
N ILE A 167 10.41 -16.55 -4.75
CA ILE A 167 9.86 -17.77 -5.35
C ILE A 167 9.95 -18.96 -4.40
N ARG A 168 11.08 -19.14 -3.69
CA ARG A 168 11.22 -20.23 -2.69
C ARG A 168 10.26 -20.10 -1.53
N ALA A 169 9.93 -18.88 -1.13
CA ALA A 169 9.00 -18.61 -0.04
C ALA A 169 7.52 -18.81 -0.44
N MET A 170 7.21 -18.84 -1.74
CA MET A 170 5.85 -19.09 -2.20
C MET A 170 5.36 -20.48 -1.77
N PRO A 171 4.06 -20.61 -1.41
CA PRO A 171 3.40 -21.90 -1.32
C PRO A 171 3.61 -22.73 -2.61
N PRO A 172 3.78 -24.07 -2.49
CA PRO A 172 3.93 -24.93 -3.66
C PRO A 172 2.68 -24.86 -4.54
N GLY A 173 2.87 -24.86 -5.87
CA GLY A 173 1.77 -24.70 -6.80
C GLY A 173 2.20 -24.51 -8.26
N LYS A 174 1.21 -24.38 -9.14
CA LYS A 174 1.42 -24.17 -10.57
C LYS A 174 2.11 -22.83 -10.83
N ALA A 175 1.67 -21.78 -10.17
CA ALA A 175 2.24 -20.44 -10.29
C ALA A 175 3.71 -20.39 -9.82
N ARG A 176 4.05 -21.08 -8.71
CA ARG A 176 5.45 -21.19 -8.27
C ARG A 176 6.30 -21.90 -9.31
N SER A 177 5.87 -23.07 -9.78
CA SER A 177 6.61 -23.84 -10.80
C SER A 177 6.82 -23.04 -12.09
N TRP A 178 5.83 -22.24 -12.47
CA TRP A 178 5.92 -21.34 -13.61
C TRP A 178 6.95 -20.21 -13.38
N LEU A 179 6.97 -19.61 -12.19
CA LEU A 179 7.97 -18.59 -11.85
C LEU A 179 9.39 -19.18 -11.74
N GLU A 180 9.56 -20.38 -11.19
CA GLU A 180 10.86 -21.06 -11.16
C GLU A 180 11.43 -21.21 -12.58
N ARG A 181 10.62 -21.64 -13.54
CA ARG A 181 11.03 -21.69 -14.96
C ARG A 181 11.32 -20.31 -15.54
N ARG A 182 10.47 -19.32 -15.27
CA ARG A 182 10.64 -17.94 -15.79
C ARG A 182 11.97 -17.30 -15.34
N PHE A 183 12.40 -17.59 -14.12
CA PHE A 183 13.62 -17.03 -13.53
C PHE A 183 14.83 -17.98 -13.57
N GLY A 184 14.75 -19.11 -14.30
CA GLY A 184 15.86 -20.04 -14.45
C GLY A 184 16.30 -20.73 -13.16
N LEU A 185 15.34 -21.08 -12.29
CA LEU A 185 15.57 -21.71 -10.98
C LEU A 185 15.21 -23.20 -10.93
N ALA A 186 14.64 -23.73 -12.02
CA ALA A 186 14.21 -25.11 -12.18
C ALA A 186 15.20 -25.91 -13.04
#